data_AF-A0A6C0E5X5-F1
#
_entry.id   AF-A0A6C0E5X5-F1
#
_cell.length_a   1.000
_cell.length_b   1.000
_cell.length_c   1.000
_cell.angle_alpha   90.00
_cell.angle_beta   90.00
_cell.angle_gamma   90.00
#
_symmetry.space_group_name_H-M   'P 1'
#
loop_
_entity.id
_entity.type
_entity.pdbx_description
1 polymer ?
#
loop_
_entity_poly.entity_id
_entity_poly.type
_entity_poly.pdbx_seq_one_letter_code
_entity_poly.pdbx_strand_id
1 'polypeptide(L)'
;MYCRTSFYHNERESFITRVNKFNDEFMYDEIDTHIRMIIYTSNRKCKAKNKIIRSDKYYLYNPKTIEKFNLHILPNYIDNVCFEGYINILIYLKKSGLPLKYSKDSLNFASANGHINILEWWKNSGLELKYDEGALYYASSNGHINVLEWWKNSGLELQYNEHALDNADNINVLEWWFNSNLPLKYSEKSLDTASFKGRINMLEAWKNSGLQCKYSIFSLNHASGDGNINVIEWWFNSGLKLKYSHCALNSASNYGHIDVLEIWKKSGLELKYTEGAINSASLSYKFDVLQWWKDSGLPLIYSSETLSITGFCELDKYIALLDWWVKSGLRVIYDNSILDTASHFGHVGILECWKNSGLELKYSENAIYGACKMHHIAVLEWWKNSGLELKYNNLALAFGKWQNSYWVDVLTWWKNSGLELKYNTKALEYASCGDNIDVLTWWKNSGLELKYNKMVLDVAGEHALKWWKNSGLILPTEY
;
A
#
# COMPACT_ATOMS: atom_id res chain seq x y z
N MET A 1 -6.90 14.99 15.91
CA MET A 1 -6.67 14.77 17.35
C MET A 1 -5.16 14.89 17.56
N TYR A 2 -4.72 15.79 18.45
CA TYR A 2 -3.31 16.20 18.60
C TYR A 2 -2.41 15.05 19.05
N CYS A 3 -1.27 14.85 18.37
CA CYS A 3 -0.16 14.08 18.94
C CYS A 3 0.90 15.05 19.50
N ARG A 4 1.28 14.78 20.75
CA ARG A 4 2.24 15.51 21.56
C ARG A 4 3.65 15.26 21.04
N THR A 5 4.45 16.30 20.95
CA THR A 5 5.87 16.22 21.26
C THR A 5 6.19 17.27 22.33
N SER A 6 6.41 16.76 23.54
CA SER A 6 6.99 17.51 24.64
C SER A 6 8.48 17.66 24.41
N PHE A 7 8.98 18.89 24.39
CA PHE A 7 10.40 19.16 24.65
C PHE A 7 10.52 20.16 25.79
N TYR A 8 10.94 19.64 26.95
CA TYR A 8 11.68 20.42 27.93
C TYR A 8 13.06 20.67 27.34
N HIS A 9 13.52 21.93 27.21
CA HIS A 9 14.93 22.29 27.42
C HIS A 9 15.18 23.82 27.43
N ASN A 10 15.94 24.22 28.46
CA ASN A 10 16.74 25.42 28.71
C ASN A 10 16.48 26.73 27.95
N GLU A 11 16.12 27.74 28.76
CA GLU A 11 16.09 29.18 28.46
C GLU A 11 17.48 29.71 28.09
N ARG A 12 17.93 29.55 26.83
CA ARG A 12 19.00 30.39 26.23
C ARG A 12 19.12 30.32 24.70
N GLU A 13 18.12 29.84 23.97
CA GLU A 13 18.11 29.93 22.51
C GLU A 13 17.43 31.21 22.04
N SER A 14 18.13 31.97 21.19
CA SER A 14 17.64 33.19 20.55
C SER A 14 16.39 32.90 19.71
N PHE A 15 15.52 33.89 19.53
CA PHE A 15 14.33 33.80 18.68
C PHE A 15 14.66 33.27 17.26
N ILE A 16 15.82 33.65 16.73
CA ILE A 16 16.36 33.22 15.44
C ILE A 16 16.59 31.70 15.41
N THR A 17 17.13 31.13 16.48
CA THR A 17 17.39 29.67 16.60
C THR A 17 16.08 28.87 16.59
N ARG A 18 15.01 29.43 17.16
CA ARG A 18 13.67 28.81 17.23
C ARG A 18 12.93 28.83 15.89
N VAL A 19 13.11 29.87 15.08
CA VAL A 19 12.58 29.95 13.70
C VAL A 19 13.31 28.94 12.80
N ASN A 20 14.62 28.80 12.94
CA ASN A 20 15.40 27.84 12.16
C ASN A 20 15.00 26.38 12.45
N LYS A 21 14.72 26.05 13.71
CA LYS A 21 14.25 24.70 14.11
C LYS A 21 12.86 24.36 13.57
N PHE A 22 12.00 25.36 13.37
CA PHE A 22 10.67 25.22 12.78
C PHE A 22 10.73 24.90 11.28
N ASN A 23 11.84 25.25 10.60
CA ASN A 23 12.06 24.94 9.18
C ASN A 23 12.56 23.50 8.95
N ASP A 24 13.05 22.80 9.97
CA ASP A 24 13.56 21.42 9.87
C ASP A 24 12.45 20.35 10.04
N GLU A 25 11.26 20.71 10.56
CA GLU A 25 10.18 19.76 10.91
C GLU A 25 9.07 19.58 9.85
N PHE A 26 9.09 20.31 8.73
CA PHE A 26 8.11 20.13 7.65
C PHE A 26 8.51 18.97 6.72
N MET A 27 8.24 17.75 7.18
CA MET A 27 8.20 16.55 6.35
C MET A 27 6.83 15.88 6.55
N TYR A 28 6.00 15.99 5.50
CA TYR A 28 4.75 15.26 5.25
C TYR A 28 3.56 15.49 6.21
N ASP A 29 2.72 16.46 5.86
CA ASP A 29 1.23 16.40 5.81
C ASP A 29 0.67 17.82 5.70
N GLU A 30 -0.09 18.10 4.63
CA GLU A 30 -0.65 19.42 4.23
C GLU A 30 0.37 20.58 4.27
N ILE A 31 0.85 21.06 3.11
CA ILE A 31 1.74 22.23 3.04
C ILE A 31 0.98 23.46 3.54
N ASP A 32 1.01 23.75 4.85
CA ASP A 32 0.52 25.03 5.38
C ASP A 32 1.48 26.10 4.83
N THR A 33 1.08 26.71 3.72
CA THR A 33 1.80 27.81 3.06
C THR A 33 1.84 29.07 3.93
N HIS A 34 1.30 29.01 5.15
CA HIS A 34 1.25 30.10 6.10
C HIS A 34 1.90 29.71 7.43
N ILE A 35 2.80 30.57 7.91
CA ILE A 35 3.36 30.46 9.25
C ILE A 35 2.63 31.40 10.22
N ARG A 36 2.64 31.08 11.51
CA ARG A 36 2.18 31.99 12.57
C ARG A 36 3.10 31.88 13.78
N MET A 37 3.28 32.99 14.48
CA MET A 37 3.97 32.97 15.77
C MET A 37 3.07 32.37 16.84
N ILE A 38 3.63 31.48 17.66
CA ILE A 38 2.96 30.91 18.82
C ILE A 38 3.79 31.23 20.06
N ILE A 39 3.21 32.00 20.98
CA ILE A 39 3.83 32.37 22.25
C ILE A 39 3.19 31.53 23.36
N TYR A 40 4.03 30.78 24.06
CA TYR A 40 3.64 30.02 25.25
C TYR A 40 3.98 30.84 26.49
N THR A 41 2.97 31.22 27.27
CA THR A 41 3.20 31.94 28.54
C THR A 41 3.31 30.93 29.68
N SER A 42 4.42 30.95 30.43
CA SER A 42 4.57 30.22 31.68
C SER A 42 4.61 31.18 32.86
N ASN A 43 3.69 31.04 33.83
CA ASN A 43 3.70 31.85 35.04
C ASN A 43 4.21 31.01 36.22
N ARG A 44 5.46 31.27 36.67
CA ARG A 44 6.05 30.54 37.81
C ARG A 44 5.38 30.85 39.17
N LYS A 45 4.53 31.90 39.25
CA LYS A 45 3.89 32.34 40.52
C LYS A 45 2.45 31.87 40.71
N CYS A 46 1.79 31.26 39.71
CA CYS A 46 0.40 30.80 39.83
C CYS A 46 0.20 29.47 39.10
N LYS A 47 -0.50 28.51 39.74
CA LYS A 47 -0.92 27.21 39.17
C LYS A 47 -1.95 27.32 38.01
N ALA A 48 -1.98 28.45 37.30
CA ALA A 48 -2.92 28.66 36.20
C ALA A 48 -2.39 28.01 34.91
N LYS A 49 -3.30 27.40 34.13
CA LYS A 49 -3.00 26.74 32.85
C LYS A 49 -2.25 27.71 31.91
N ASN A 50 -1.16 27.25 31.30
CA ASN A 50 -0.40 28.01 30.30
C ASN A 50 -1.35 28.54 29.21
N LYS A 51 -1.32 29.85 28.96
CA LYS A 51 -2.04 30.45 27.82
C LYS A 51 -1.16 30.34 26.57
N ILE A 52 -1.81 30.05 25.44
CA ILE A 52 -1.18 30.04 24.11
C ILE A 52 -1.71 31.26 23.36
N ILE A 53 -0.81 32.18 22.99
CA ILE A 53 -1.14 33.33 22.15
C ILE A 53 -0.68 33.01 20.73
N ARG A 54 -1.58 33.14 19.76
CA ARG A 54 -1.29 32.90 18.33
C ARG A 54 -1.39 34.23 17.59
N SER A 55 -0.40 34.53 16.74
CA SER A 55 -0.50 35.66 15.82
C SER A 55 -1.37 35.36 14.61
N ASP A 56 -1.54 36.36 13.75
CA ASP A 56 -2.03 36.21 12.38
C ASP A 56 -1.16 35.22 11.58
N LYS A 57 -1.76 34.66 10.53
CA LYS A 57 -1.07 33.84 9.52
C LYS A 57 -0.28 34.74 8.55
N TYR A 58 0.94 34.34 8.25
CA TYR A 58 1.83 35.00 7.30
C TYR A 58 2.15 34.05 6.16
N TYR A 59 1.86 34.47 4.93
CA TYR A 59 2.13 33.69 3.73
C TYR A 59 3.65 33.56 3.47
N LEU A 60 4.13 32.32 3.29
CA LEU A 60 5.55 32.00 3.13
C LEU A 60 6.14 32.55 1.82
N TYR A 61 5.36 32.62 0.75
CA TYR A 61 5.78 33.18 -0.54
C TYR A 61 5.43 34.67 -0.63
N ASN A 62 5.76 35.42 0.41
CA ASN A 62 5.67 36.88 0.46
C ASN A 62 7.03 37.46 0.89
N PRO A 63 7.65 38.35 0.08
CA PRO A 63 8.92 38.98 0.44
C PRO A 63 8.94 39.64 1.83
N LYS A 64 7.82 40.27 2.22
CA LYS A 64 7.68 40.89 3.54
C LYS A 64 7.70 39.88 4.67
N THR A 65 7.20 38.67 4.44
CA THR A 65 7.25 37.58 5.42
C THR A 65 8.69 37.08 5.58
N ILE A 66 9.38 36.87 4.45
CA ILE A 66 10.79 36.42 4.44
C ILE A 66 11.66 37.42 5.21
N GLU A 67 11.49 38.71 4.95
CA GLU A 67 12.19 39.79 5.63
C GLU A 67 11.84 39.85 7.13
N LYS A 68 10.54 39.85 7.46
CA LYS A 68 10.05 39.98 8.84
C LYS A 68 10.59 38.88 9.77
N PHE A 69 10.71 37.66 9.27
CA PHE A 69 11.15 36.51 10.06
C PHE A 69 12.59 36.10 9.79
N ASN A 70 13.30 36.78 8.88
CA ASN A 70 14.66 36.45 8.45
C ASN A 70 14.80 34.95 8.12
N LEU A 71 13.90 34.44 7.27
CA LEU A 71 13.81 33.00 7.00
C LEU A 71 15.07 32.48 6.30
N HIS A 72 15.64 31.39 6.81
CA HIS A 72 16.72 30.69 6.14
C HIS A 72 16.20 29.88 4.95
N ILE A 73 16.62 30.25 3.74
CA ILE A 73 16.14 29.65 2.49
C ILE A 73 16.85 28.31 2.23
N LEU A 74 16.10 27.22 2.34
CA LEU A 74 16.56 25.87 2.01
C LEU A 74 16.38 25.56 0.51
N PRO A 75 17.13 24.60 -0.07
CA PRO A 75 16.95 24.16 -1.46
C PRO A 75 15.49 23.93 -1.86
N ASN A 76 14.76 23.16 -1.04
CA ASN A 76 13.37 22.82 -1.29
C ASN A 76 12.45 24.06 -1.38
N TYR A 77 12.81 25.18 -0.74
CA TYR A 77 12.02 26.41 -0.85
C TYR A 77 12.12 27.00 -2.26
N ILE A 78 13.32 27.03 -2.85
CA ILE A 78 13.50 27.52 -4.24
C ILE A 78 12.87 26.53 -5.23
N ASP A 79 13.04 25.23 -4.99
CA ASP A 79 12.42 24.20 -5.82
C ASP A 79 10.88 24.33 -5.79
N ASN A 80 10.26 24.55 -4.63
CA ASN A 80 8.83 24.83 -4.50
C ASN A 80 8.41 26.16 -5.14
N VAL A 81 9.21 27.21 -5.02
CA VAL A 81 8.97 28.48 -5.73
C VAL A 81 8.93 28.28 -7.24
N CYS A 82 9.79 27.41 -7.77
CA CYS A 82 9.80 27.05 -9.19
C CYS A 82 8.63 26.15 -9.57
N PHE A 83 8.23 25.22 -8.69
CA PHE A 83 7.05 24.37 -8.86
C PHE A 83 5.76 25.20 -8.95
N GLU A 84 5.61 26.20 -8.07
CA GLU A 84 4.41 27.05 -7.98
C GLU A 84 4.41 28.23 -8.96
N GLY A 85 5.53 28.50 -9.63
CA GLY A 85 5.64 29.59 -10.60
C GLY A 85 5.82 30.99 -9.99
N TYR A 86 6.29 31.10 -8.75
CA TYR A 86 6.41 32.39 -8.04
C TYR A 86 7.64 33.21 -8.45
N ILE A 87 7.67 33.71 -9.69
CA ILE A 87 8.78 34.48 -10.26
C ILE A 87 9.17 35.72 -9.43
N ASN A 88 8.19 36.38 -8.80
CA ASN A 88 8.43 37.55 -7.95
C ASN A 88 9.31 37.22 -6.73
N ILE A 89 9.22 35.99 -6.22
CA ILE A 89 10.05 35.52 -5.12
C ILE A 89 11.48 35.26 -5.60
N LEU A 90 11.67 34.66 -6.78
CA LEU A 90 13.01 34.48 -7.37
C LEU A 90 13.71 35.83 -7.59
N ILE A 91 12.99 36.82 -8.14
CA ILE A 91 13.51 38.19 -8.33
C ILE A 91 13.91 38.81 -6.99
N TYR A 92 13.06 38.69 -5.96
CA TYR A 92 13.36 39.20 -4.63
C TYR A 92 14.58 38.52 -4.00
N LEU A 93 14.63 37.19 -4.02
CA LEU A 93 15.72 36.39 -3.45
C LEU A 93 17.07 36.70 -4.12
N LYS A 94 17.09 36.95 -5.44
CA LYS A 94 18.30 37.38 -6.14
C LYS A 94 18.73 38.79 -5.73
N LYS A 95 17.78 39.71 -5.56
CA LYS A 95 18.06 41.10 -5.15
C LYS A 95 18.52 41.22 -3.69
N SER A 96 18.07 40.33 -2.80
CA SER A 96 18.45 40.36 -1.39
C SER A 96 19.90 39.97 -1.13
N GLY A 97 20.60 39.40 -2.12
CA GLY A 97 21.98 38.94 -1.99
C GLY A 97 22.13 37.70 -1.10
N LEU A 98 21.02 37.07 -0.70
CA LEU A 98 21.05 35.84 0.08
C LEU A 98 21.65 34.69 -0.76
N PRO A 99 22.44 33.78 -0.15
CA PRO A 99 22.96 32.62 -0.85
C PRO A 99 21.81 31.72 -1.30
N LEU A 100 21.66 31.59 -2.63
CA LEU A 100 20.63 30.74 -3.23
C LEU A 100 21.15 29.31 -3.32
N LYS A 101 20.56 28.41 -2.55
CA LYS A 101 20.77 26.98 -2.68
C LYS A 101 19.57 26.39 -3.40
N TYR A 102 19.81 25.63 -4.46
CA TYR A 102 18.79 25.02 -5.30
C TYR A 102 19.36 23.76 -5.94
N SER A 103 18.47 22.88 -6.40
CA SER A 103 18.82 21.61 -7.03
C SER A 103 18.40 21.60 -8.51
N LYS A 104 18.60 20.47 -9.18
CA LYS A 104 18.05 20.21 -10.51
C LYS A 104 16.51 20.24 -10.54
N ASP A 105 15.87 20.03 -9.38
CA ASP A 105 14.42 20.00 -9.26
C ASP A 105 13.79 21.37 -9.52
N SER A 106 14.53 22.47 -9.32
CA SER A 106 14.07 23.82 -9.69
C SER A 106 13.66 23.92 -11.16
N LEU A 107 14.54 23.57 -12.11
CA LEU A 107 14.22 23.65 -13.55
C LEU A 107 13.30 22.50 -13.99
N ASN A 108 13.42 21.33 -13.36
CA ASN A 108 12.55 20.19 -13.63
C ASN A 108 11.09 20.49 -13.25
N PHE A 109 10.83 21.05 -12.06
CA PHE A 109 9.50 21.43 -11.62
C PHE A 109 8.92 22.62 -12.38
N ALA A 110 9.74 23.60 -12.74
CA ALA A 110 9.31 24.66 -13.65
C ALA A 110 8.86 24.10 -15.00
N SER A 111 9.59 23.10 -15.51
CA SER A 111 9.21 22.40 -16.75
C SER A 111 7.95 21.55 -16.59
N ALA A 112 7.83 20.86 -15.45
CA ALA A 112 6.69 20.03 -15.09
C ALA A 112 5.37 20.81 -14.98
N ASN A 113 5.42 22.09 -14.61
CA ASN A 113 4.23 22.92 -14.38
C ASN A 113 4.02 23.98 -15.48
N GLY A 114 4.77 23.92 -16.59
CA GLY A 114 4.54 24.81 -17.73
C GLY A 114 5.08 26.24 -17.54
N HIS A 115 5.97 26.47 -16.58
CA HIS A 115 6.40 27.80 -16.15
C HIS A 115 7.59 28.35 -16.97
N ILE A 116 7.34 28.70 -18.23
CA ILE A 116 8.34 29.28 -19.14
C ILE A 116 8.98 30.56 -18.58
N ASN A 117 8.19 31.39 -17.88
CA ASN A 117 8.70 32.61 -17.24
C ASN A 117 9.78 32.33 -16.19
N ILE A 118 9.66 31.22 -15.45
CA ILE A 118 10.66 30.76 -14.47
C ILE A 118 11.90 30.24 -15.20
N LEU A 119 11.73 29.44 -16.25
CA LEU A 119 12.83 28.94 -17.07
C LEU A 119 13.64 30.08 -17.72
N GLU A 120 12.94 31.08 -18.26
CA GLU A 120 13.55 32.27 -18.84
C GLU A 120 14.27 33.11 -17.77
N TRP A 121 13.70 33.22 -16.56
CA TRP A 121 14.38 33.88 -15.44
C TRP A 121 15.67 33.16 -15.07
N TRP A 122 15.64 31.83 -14.95
CA TRP A 122 16.84 31.02 -14.65
C TRP A 122 17.93 31.25 -15.68
N LYS A 123 17.58 31.15 -16.98
CA LYS A 123 18.50 31.37 -18.10
C LYS A 123 19.20 32.73 -18.05
N ASN A 124 18.50 33.78 -17.61
CA ASN A 124 19.03 35.15 -17.56
C ASN A 124 19.58 35.56 -16.18
N SER A 125 19.47 34.71 -15.16
CA SER A 125 19.81 35.05 -13.76
C SER A 125 21.32 35.13 -13.47
N GLY A 126 22.15 34.60 -14.39
CA GLY A 126 23.58 34.39 -14.17
C GLY A 126 23.91 33.35 -13.10
N LEU A 127 22.93 32.55 -12.67
CA LEU A 127 23.11 31.40 -11.78
C LEU A 127 23.46 30.16 -12.60
N GLU A 128 24.11 29.19 -11.96
CA GLU A 128 24.39 27.88 -12.58
C GLU A 128 23.07 27.18 -12.93
N LEU A 129 22.92 26.73 -14.18
CA LEU A 129 21.73 26.01 -14.61
C LEU A 129 21.88 24.52 -14.28
N LYS A 130 21.10 24.04 -13.32
CA LYS A 130 21.07 22.63 -12.92
C LYS A 130 19.79 22.00 -13.43
N TYR A 131 19.90 21.02 -14.31
CA TYR A 131 18.79 20.24 -14.85
C TYR A 131 19.32 18.90 -15.35
N ASP A 132 18.41 17.95 -15.53
CA ASP A 132 18.68 16.62 -16.05
C ASP A 132 17.56 16.18 -17.01
N GLU A 133 17.48 14.89 -17.33
CA GLU A 133 16.41 14.33 -18.16
C GLU A 133 14.99 14.60 -17.65
N GLY A 134 14.84 14.92 -16.36
CA GLY A 134 13.57 15.23 -15.71
C GLY A 134 12.86 16.41 -16.37
N ALA A 135 13.58 17.42 -16.86
CA ALA A 135 12.98 18.61 -17.45
C ALA A 135 12.10 18.28 -18.66
N LEU A 136 12.63 17.56 -19.66
CA LEU A 136 11.87 17.16 -20.85
C LEU A 136 10.90 16.01 -20.56
N TYR A 137 11.24 15.12 -19.63
CA TYR A 137 10.35 14.05 -19.18
C TYR A 137 9.06 14.58 -18.56
N TYR A 138 9.16 15.48 -17.58
CA TYR A 138 7.97 16.04 -16.93
C TYR A 138 7.18 16.98 -17.85
N ALA A 139 7.86 17.77 -18.69
CA ALA A 139 7.16 18.59 -19.69
C ALA A 139 6.35 17.73 -20.68
N SER A 140 6.91 16.61 -21.14
CA SER A 140 6.22 15.69 -22.06
C SER A 140 5.05 14.96 -21.39
N SER A 141 5.24 14.49 -20.16
CA SER A 141 4.19 13.77 -19.42
C SER A 141 3.04 14.67 -18.96
N ASN A 142 3.28 15.96 -18.73
CA ASN A 142 2.25 16.92 -18.35
C ASN A 142 1.66 17.71 -19.53
N GLY A 143 2.05 17.39 -20.77
CA GLY A 143 1.43 18.00 -21.95
C GLY A 143 1.96 19.40 -22.32
N HIS A 144 3.09 19.84 -21.76
CA HIS A 144 3.60 21.20 -21.90
C HIS A 144 4.46 21.38 -23.16
N ILE A 145 3.82 21.37 -24.34
CA ILE A 145 4.47 21.57 -25.65
C ILE A 145 5.22 22.90 -25.73
N ASN A 146 4.67 23.96 -25.12
CA ASN A 146 5.30 25.27 -25.06
C ASN A 146 6.65 25.24 -24.31
N VAL A 147 6.76 24.44 -23.24
CA VAL A 147 8.01 24.23 -22.52
C VAL A 147 9.00 23.40 -23.34
N LEU A 148 8.52 22.36 -24.02
CA LEU A 148 9.36 21.56 -24.93
C LEU A 148 9.95 22.43 -26.05
N GLU A 149 9.14 23.32 -26.62
CA GLU A 149 9.58 24.28 -27.63
C GLU A 149 10.56 25.31 -27.06
N TRP A 150 10.34 25.77 -25.81
CA TRP A 150 11.30 26.64 -25.13
C TRP A 150 12.65 25.95 -24.96
N TRP A 151 12.67 24.70 -24.46
CA TRP A 151 13.91 23.93 -24.29
C TRP A 151 14.64 23.78 -25.63
N LYS A 152 13.93 23.38 -26.69
CA LYS A 152 14.47 23.23 -28.05
C LYS A 152 15.12 24.52 -28.58
N ASN A 153 14.54 25.69 -28.30
CA ASN A 153 15.02 26.99 -28.77
C ASN A 153 15.93 27.72 -27.77
N SER A 154 16.15 27.15 -26.58
CA SER A 154 16.87 27.82 -25.49
C SER A 154 18.37 27.97 -25.77
N GLY A 155 18.95 27.10 -26.62
CA GLY A 155 20.39 26.95 -26.80
C GLY A 155 21.08 26.15 -25.68
N LEU A 156 20.31 25.60 -24.74
CA LEU A 156 20.80 24.67 -23.72
C LEU A 156 20.92 23.25 -24.27
N GLU A 157 21.77 22.43 -23.66
CA GLU A 157 21.91 21.02 -24.03
C GLU A 157 20.61 20.27 -23.69
N LEU A 158 20.04 19.55 -24.66
CA LEU A 158 18.83 18.76 -24.44
C LEU A 158 19.17 17.41 -23.83
N GLN A 159 18.93 17.26 -22.53
CA GLN A 159 19.07 16.00 -21.82
C GLN A 159 17.72 15.27 -21.78
N TYR A 160 17.64 14.09 -22.41
CA TYR A 160 16.46 13.22 -22.36
C TYR A 160 16.78 11.79 -22.78
N ASN A 161 15.98 10.85 -22.28
CA ASN A 161 16.00 9.43 -22.60
C ASN A 161 14.61 8.96 -23.09
N GLU A 162 14.42 7.66 -23.24
CA GLU A 162 13.16 7.07 -23.70
C GLU A 162 11.94 7.46 -22.86
N HIS A 163 12.11 7.79 -21.58
CA HIS A 163 10.99 8.14 -20.70
C HIS A 163 10.23 9.38 -21.17
N ALA A 164 10.89 10.33 -21.83
CA ALA A 164 10.24 11.54 -22.33
C ALA A 164 9.20 11.23 -23.41
N LEU A 165 9.48 10.27 -24.30
CA LEU A 165 8.56 9.87 -25.36
C LEU A 165 7.62 8.74 -24.91
N ASP A 166 8.09 7.83 -24.05
CA ASP A 166 7.29 6.73 -23.49
C ASP A 166 6.11 7.23 -22.65
N ASN A 167 6.27 8.38 -21.98
CA ASN A 167 5.24 8.97 -21.12
C ASN A 167 4.57 10.20 -21.73
N ALA A 168 4.73 10.45 -23.04
CA ALA A 168 3.99 11.50 -23.74
C ALA A 168 2.48 11.28 -23.55
N ASP A 169 1.82 12.17 -22.82
CA ASP A 169 0.47 11.88 -22.31
C ASP A 169 -0.66 12.21 -23.30
N ASN A 170 -0.36 12.94 -24.37
CA ASN A 170 -1.38 13.29 -25.34
C ASN A 170 -0.83 13.23 -26.76
N ILE A 171 -1.76 13.18 -27.72
CA ILE A 171 -1.45 13.10 -29.14
C ILE A 171 -0.63 14.31 -29.61
N ASN A 172 -0.91 15.51 -29.09
CA ASN A 172 -0.22 16.72 -29.51
C ASN A 172 1.27 16.71 -29.10
N VAL A 173 1.61 16.18 -27.93
CA VAL A 173 3.01 16.00 -27.49
C VAL A 173 3.70 14.95 -28.36
N LEU A 174 3.01 13.84 -28.66
CA LEU A 174 3.56 12.80 -29.52
C LEU A 174 3.84 13.34 -30.93
N GLU A 175 2.90 14.10 -31.50
CA GLU A 175 3.08 14.80 -32.78
C GLU A 175 4.19 15.84 -32.74
N TRP A 176 4.31 16.59 -31.63
CA TRP A 176 5.44 17.52 -31.45
C TRP A 176 6.77 16.77 -31.50
N TRP A 177 6.88 15.63 -30.80
CA TRP A 177 8.08 14.80 -30.85
C TRP A 177 8.38 14.33 -32.27
N PHE A 178 7.40 13.78 -32.98
CA PHE A 178 7.57 13.34 -34.39
C PHE A 178 8.04 14.47 -35.32
N ASN A 179 7.61 15.70 -35.07
CA ASN A 179 7.95 16.88 -35.89
C ASN A 179 9.14 17.70 -35.34
N SER A 180 9.72 17.30 -34.20
CA SER A 180 10.72 18.09 -33.49
C SER A 180 12.09 18.12 -34.18
N ASN A 181 12.36 17.18 -35.08
CA ASN A 181 13.69 16.84 -35.62
C ASN A 181 14.71 16.41 -34.55
N LEU A 182 14.26 16.06 -33.35
CA LEU A 182 15.10 15.51 -32.30
C LEU A 182 15.24 13.99 -32.47
N PRO A 183 16.38 13.39 -32.07
CA PRO A 183 16.50 11.94 -31.98
C PRO A 183 15.37 11.28 -31.17
N LEU A 184 14.54 10.48 -31.82
CA LEU A 184 13.41 9.80 -31.16
C LEU A 184 13.88 8.60 -30.35
N LYS A 185 13.94 8.74 -29.03
CA LYS A 185 14.26 7.67 -28.08
C LYS A 185 12.95 7.16 -27.48
N TYR A 186 12.61 5.89 -27.70
CA TYR A 186 11.39 5.26 -27.19
C TYR A 186 11.55 3.74 -27.05
N SER A 187 10.76 3.17 -26.15
CA SER A 187 10.70 1.74 -25.83
C SER A 187 9.30 1.15 -26.05
N GLU A 188 9.12 -0.11 -25.64
CA GLU A 188 7.80 -0.77 -25.66
C GLU A 188 6.77 -0.06 -24.75
N LYS A 189 7.24 0.69 -23.75
CA LYS A 189 6.38 1.38 -22.79
C LYS A 189 5.48 2.42 -23.43
N SER A 190 5.85 3.02 -24.57
CA SER A 190 4.99 4.02 -25.22
C SER A 190 3.66 3.41 -25.71
N LEU A 191 3.71 2.35 -26.53
CA LEU A 191 2.49 1.68 -27.01
C LEU A 191 1.80 0.87 -25.91
N ASP A 192 2.56 0.28 -24.97
CA ASP A 192 1.96 -0.42 -23.82
C ASP A 192 1.14 0.56 -22.95
N THR A 193 1.65 1.76 -22.69
CA THR A 193 0.94 2.79 -21.92
C THR A 193 -0.25 3.33 -22.70
N ALA A 194 -0.13 3.55 -24.01
CA ALA A 194 -1.25 3.96 -24.84
C ALA A 194 -2.38 2.91 -24.84
N SER A 195 -2.03 1.62 -24.88
CA SER A 195 -3.01 0.52 -24.78
C SER A 195 -3.68 0.47 -23.41
N PHE A 196 -2.88 0.54 -22.33
CA PHE A 196 -3.38 0.57 -20.95
C PHE A 196 -4.34 1.74 -20.72
N LYS A 197 -3.98 2.95 -21.16
CA LYS A 197 -4.81 4.16 -20.99
C LYS A 197 -5.97 4.27 -21.98
N GLY A 198 -6.19 3.30 -22.88
CA GLY A 198 -7.30 3.36 -23.84
C GLY A 198 -7.12 4.36 -24.99
N ARG A 199 -5.88 4.79 -25.28
CA ARG A 199 -5.60 5.90 -26.21
C ARG A 199 -5.41 5.44 -27.65
N ILE A 200 -6.51 5.13 -28.31
CA ILE A 200 -6.53 4.66 -29.71
C ILE A 200 -5.86 5.66 -30.67
N ASN A 201 -6.07 6.95 -30.48
CA ASN A 201 -5.45 7.99 -31.31
C ASN A 201 -3.91 7.94 -31.25
N MET A 202 -3.33 7.66 -30.07
CA MET A 202 -1.89 7.49 -29.93
C MET A 202 -1.39 6.21 -30.59
N LEU A 203 -2.13 5.10 -30.45
CA LEU A 203 -1.81 3.83 -31.13
C LEU A 203 -1.82 4.01 -32.65
N GLU A 204 -2.82 4.71 -33.18
CA GLU A 204 -2.94 5.02 -34.60
C GLU A 204 -1.81 5.94 -35.09
N ALA A 205 -1.45 6.95 -34.31
CA ALA A 205 -0.32 7.82 -34.64
C ALA A 205 1.00 7.06 -34.68
N TRP A 206 1.25 6.16 -33.72
CA TRP A 206 2.42 5.28 -33.75
C TRP A 206 2.43 4.37 -34.97
N LYS A 207 1.29 3.77 -35.31
CA LYS A 207 1.14 2.93 -36.50
C LYS A 207 1.43 3.70 -37.80
N ASN A 208 1.00 4.95 -37.88
CA ASN A 208 1.15 5.79 -39.07
C ASN A 208 2.46 6.60 -39.11
N SER A 209 3.27 6.56 -38.05
CA SER A 209 4.52 7.33 -37.95
C SER A 209 5.63 6.88 -38.91
N GLY A 210 5.51 5.67 -39.49
CA GLY A 210 6.60 5.03 -40.23
C GLY A 210 7.75 4.50 -39.37
N LEU A 211 7.67 4.68 -38.04
CA LEU A 211 8.62 4.14 -37.07
C LEU A 211 8.27 2.69 -36.72
N GLN A 212 9.25 1.96 -36.18
CA GLN A 212 9.00 0.61 -35.68
C GLN A 212 8.09 0.67 -34.45
N CYS A 213 6.90 0.07 -34.54
CA CYS A 213 6.03 -0.10 -33.37
C CYS A 213 6.67 -1.10 -32.38
N LYS A 214 7.16 -0.60 -31.24
CA LYS A 214 7.68 -1.41 -30.12
C LYS A 214 6.58 -1.57 -29.08
N TYR A 215 6.25 -2.79 -28.72
CA TYR A 215 5.21 -3.13 -27.74
C TYR A 215 5.45 -4.52 -27.19
N SER A 216 4.92 -4.79 -26.00
CA SER A 216 5.09 -6.06 -25.29
C SER A 216 3.77 -6.82 -25.14
N ILE A 217 3.78 -7.90 -24.35
CA ILE A 217 2.55 -8.59 -23.95
C ILE A 217 1.64 -7.71 -23.08
N PHE A 218 2.19 -6.66 -22.43
CA PHE A 218 1.43 -5.79 -21.54
C PHE A 218 0.34 -5.00 -22.28
N SER A 219 0.55 -4.65 -23.55
CA SER A 219 -0.46 -3.98 -24.37
C SER A 219 -1.83 -4.69 -24.36
N LEU A 220 -1.88 -5.96 -24.79
CA LEU A 220 -3.13 -6.73 -24.83
C LEU A 220 -3.53 -7.28 -23.47
N ASN A 221 -2.57 -7.63 -22.60
CA ASN A 221 -2.87 -8.14 -21.26
C ASN A 221 -3.60 -7.08 -20.42
N HIS A 222 -3.12 -5.84 -20.40
CA HIS A 222 -3.76 -4.76 -19.66
C HIS A 222 -5.07 -4.33 -20.31
N ALA A 223 -5.12 -4.18 -21.64
CA ALA A 223 -6.37 -3.87 -22.33
C ALA A 223 -7.48 -4.89 -22.02
N SER A 224 -7.12 -6.18 -21.88
CA SER A 224 -8.05 -7.23 -21.48
C SER A 224 -8.47 -7.14 -20.02
N GLY A 225 -7.52 -6.84 -19.13
CA GLY A 225 -7.78 -6.67 -17.70
C GLY A 225 -8.64 -5.46 -17.35
N ASP A 226 -8.55 -4.38 -18.13
CA ASP A 226 -9.31 -3.14 -17.93
C ASP A 226 -10.67 -3.12 -18.64
N GLY A 227 -10.98 -4.14 -19.45
CA GLY A 227 -12.21 -4.17 -20.25
C GLY A 227 -12.19 -3.24 -21.46
N ASN A 228 -11.01 -2.83 -21.95
CA ASN A 228 -10.87 -1.87 -23.04
C ASN A 228 -11.10 -2.53 -24.41
N ILE A 229 -12.35 -2.87 -24.72
CA ILE A 229 -12.77 -3.52 -25.98
C ILE A 229 -12.21 -2.79 -27.21
N ASN A 230 -12.35 -1.46 -27.27
CA ASN A 230 -11.90 -0.67 -28.41
C ASN A 230 -10.39 -0.83 -28.68
N VAL A 231 -9.58 -1.01 -27.63
CA VAL A 231 -8.13 -1.24 -27.76
C VAL A 231 -7.86 -2.65 -28.29
N ILE A 232 -8.58 -3.65 -27.79
CA ILE A 232 -8.45 -5.04 -28.24
C ILE A 232 -8.84 -5.15 -29.72
N GLU A 233 -9.96 -4.55 -30.11
CA GLU A 233 -10.41 -4.50 -31.51
C GLU A 233 -9.41 -3.74 -32.39
N TRP A 234 -8.85 -2.62 -31.91
CA TRP A 234 -7.80 -1.92 -32.64
C TRP A 234 -6.58 -2.83 -32.85
N TRP A 235 -6.12 -3.54 -31.82
CA TRP A 235 -5.00 -4.47 -31.94
C TRP A 235 -5.31 -5.58 -32.94
N PHE A 236 -6.49 -6.20 -32.88
CA PHE A 236 -6.92 -7.25 -33.81
C PHE A 236 -6.96 -6.76 -35.27
N ASN A 237 -7.33 -5.51 -35.50
CA ASN A 237 -7.41 -4.90 -36.83
C ASN A 237 -6.12 -4.15 -37.25
N SER A 238 -5.13 -4.03 -36.37
CA SER A 238 -3.95 -3.21 -36.60
C SER A 238 -3.03 -3.77 -37.70
N GLY A 239 -3.08 -5.09 -37.93
CA GLY A 239 -2.09 -5.81 -38.76
C GLY A 239 -0.74 -6.03 -38.06
N LEU A 240 -0.59 -5.59 -36.81
CA LEU A 240 0.59 -5.85 -35.99
C LEU A 240 0.56 -7.27 -35.42
N LYS A 241 1.74 -7.85 -35.16
CA LYS A 241 1.85 -9.17 -34.52
C LYS A 241 1.28 -9.12 -33.10
N LEU A 242 0.21 -9.85 -32.83
CA LEU A 242 -0.41 -9.89 -31.52
C LEU A 242 0.51 -10.57 -30.48
N LYS A 243 0.79 -9.88 -29.38
CA LYS A 243 1.57 -10.37 -28.23
C LYS A 243 0.69 -10.37 -26.99
N TYR A 244 0.44 -11.55 -26.41
CA TYR A 244 -0.37 -11.72 -25.21
C TYR A 244 0.02 -13.00 -24.47
N SER A 245 -0.30 -13.07 -23.18
CA SER A 245 -0.09 -14.24 -22.32
C SER A 245 -1.40 -14.64 -21.62
N HIS A 246 -1.33 -15.66 -20.76
CA HIS A 246 -2.46 -16.08 -19.95
C HIS A 246 -3.04 -14.96 -19.07
N CYS A 247 -2.26 -13.92 -18.78
CA CYS A 247 -2.72 -12.76 -18.02
C CYS A 247 -3.88 -12.03 -18.70
N ALA A 248 -4.01 -12.07 -20.04
CA ALA A 248 -5.12 -11.42 -20.73
C ALA A 248 -6.48 -11.98 -20.27
N LEU A 249 -6.67 -13.30 -20.32
CA LEU A 249 -7.91 -13.95 -19.91
C LEU A 249 -8.05 -14.06 -18.39
N ASN A 250 -6.93 -14.27 -17.67
CA ASN A 250 -6.97 -14.32 -16.21
C ASN A 250 -7.41 -12.98 -15.62
N SER A 251 -6.85 -11.86 -16.08
CA SER A 251 -7.22 -10.53 -15.60
C SER A 251 -8.63 -10.13 -16.04
N ALA A 252 -9.03 -10.41 -17.29
CA ALA A 252 -10.41 -10.19 -17.74
C ALA A 252 -11.42 -10.93 -16.83
N SER A 253 -11.10 -12.18 -16.45
CA SER A 253 -11.93 -12.97 -15.54
C SER A 253 -11.97 -12.39 -14.13
N ASN A 254 -10.81 -11.98 -13.59
CA ASN A 254 -10.69 -11.38 -12.26
C ASN A 254 -11.50 -10.10 -12.11
N TYR A 255 -11.45 -9.22 -13.13
CA TYR A 255 -12.11 -7.91 -13.06
C TYR A 255 -13.57 -7.93 -13.53
N GLY A 256 -14.02 -8.97 -14.23
CA GLY A 256 -15.43 -9.15 -14.59
C GLY A 256 -15.78 -8.87 -16.04
N HIS A 257 -14.81 -8.88 -16.95
CA HIS A 257 -14.97 -8.46 -18.35
C HIS A 257 -15.40 -9.62 -19.26
N ILE A 258 -16.67 -10.02 -19.17
CA ILE A 258 -17.26 -11.12 -19.99
C ILE A 258 -17.23 -10.79 -21.48
N ASP A 259 -17.46 -9.54 -21.82
CA ASP A 259 -17.38 -9.00 -23.16
C ASP A 259 -15.98 -9.19 -23.78
N VAL A 260 -14.93 -8.96 -23.01
CA VAL A 260 -13.54 -9.27 -23.42
C VAL A 260 -13.35 -10.76 -23.61
N LEU A 261 -13.83 -11.60 -22.68
CA LEU A 261 -13.73 -13.07 -22.81
C LEU A 261 -14.44 -13.58 -24.08
N GLU A 262 -15.60 -13.02 -24.40
CA GLU A 262 -16.35 -13.28 -25.62
C GLU A 262 -15.60 -12.87 -26.88
N ILE A 263 -14.96 -11.69 -26.88
CA ILE A 263 -14.15 -11.22 -28.00
C ILE A 263 -12.95 -12.14 -28.24
N TRP A 264 -12.23 -12.53 -27.19
CA TRP A 264 -11.14 -13.49 -27.31
C TRP A 264 -11.64 -14.83 -27.85
N LYS A 265 -12.75 -15.35 -27.33
CA LYS A 265 -13.36 -16.61 -27.81
C LYS A 265 -13.74 -16.53 -29.29
N LYS A 266 -14.26 -15.40 -29.76
CA LYS A 266 -14.64 -15.17 -31.17
C LYS A 266 -13.46 -14.86 -32.10
N SER A 267 -12.31 -14.46 -31.55
CA SER A 267 -11.14 -14.03 -32.33
C SER A 267 -10.51 -15.13 -33.20
N GLY A 268 -10.74 -16.41 -32.85
CA GLY A 268 -10.05 -17.55 -33.48
C GLY A 268 -8.57 -17.69 -33.07
N LEU A 269 -8.08 -16.85 -32.15
CA LEU A 269 -6.74 -16.95 -31.58
C LEU A 269 -6.65 -18.07 -30.54
N GLU A 270 -5.42 -18.53 -30.27
CA GLU A 270 -5.16 -19.45 -29.15
C GLU A 270 -5.56 -18.82 -27.81
N LEU A 271 -6.51 -19.42 -27.11
CA LEU A 271 -6.95 -18.95 -25.80
C LEU A 271 -5.96 -19.39 -24.72
N LYS A 272 -5.18 -18.43 -24.20
CA LYS A 272 -4.21 -18.68 -23.14
C LYS A 272 -4.81 -18.29 -21.79
N TYR A 273 -4.95 -19.24 -20.89
CA TYR A 273 -5.41 -19.03 -19.51
C TYR A 273 -4.86 -20.12 -18.60
N THR A 274 -4.86 -19.87 -17.30
CA THR A 274 -4.49 -20.86 -16.28
C THR A 274 -5.63 -21.01 -15.28
N GLU A 275 -5.43 -21.81 -14.22
CA GLU A 275 -6.38 -21.86 -13.09
C GLU A 275 -6.71 -20.48 -12.50
N GLY A 276 -5.79 -19.52 -12.65
CA GLY A 276 -5.99 -18.13 -12.23
C GLY A 276 -7.23 -17.48 -12.85
N ALA A 277 -7.68 -17.87 -14.04
CA ALA A 277 -8.90 -17.31 -14.62
C ALA A 277 -10.14 -17.61 -13.77
N ILE A 278 -10.31 -18.85 -13.33
CA ILE A 278 -11.46 -19.27 -12.52
C ILE A 278 -11.21 -18.97 -11.04
N ASN A 279 -9.99 -19.23 -10.52
CA ASN A 279 -9.63 -18.94 -9.13
C ASN A 279 -9.84 -17.46 -8.80
N SER A 280 -9.32 -16.54 -9.62
CA SER A 280 -9.43 -15.11 -9.36
C SER A 280 -10.86 -14.59 -9.58
N ALA A 281 -11.60 -15.10 -10.57
CA ALA A 281 -13.02 -14.78 -10.73
C ALA A 281 -13.84 -15.20 -9.49
N SER A 282 -13.53 -16.36 -8.93
CA SER A 282 -14.14 -16.89 -7.71
C SER A 282 -13.86 -15.98 -6.49
N LEU A 283 -12.58 -15.66 -6.25
CA LEU A 283 -12.16 -14.82 -5.13
C LEU A 283 -12.63 -13.36 -5.25
N SER A 284 -12.82 -12.87 -6.46
CA SER A 284 -13.38 -11.54 -6.75
C SER A 284 -14.92 -11.55 -6.86
N TYR A 285 -15.58 -12.67 -6.51
CA TYR A 285 -17.03 -12.85 -6.50
C TYR A 285 -17.71 -12.51 -7.83
N LYS A 286 -17.04 -12.82 -8.95
CA LYS A 286 -17.52 -12.56 -10.32
C LYS A 286 -18.40 -13.71 -10.80
N PHE A 287 -19.59 -13.85 -10.20
CA PHE A 287 -20.54 -14.95 -10.50
C PHE A 287 -20.88 -15.07 -11.98
N ASP A 288 -21.09 -13.94 -12.67
CA ASP A 288 -21.41 -13.95 -14.10
C ASP A 288 -20.24 -14.46 -14.94
N VAL A 289 -18.99 -14.18 -14.54
CA VAL A 289 -17.79 -14.73 -15.20
C VAL A 289 -17.66 -16.22 -14.93
N LEU A 290 -17.93 -16.69 -13.72
CA LEU A 290 -17.91 -18.12 -13.40
C LEU A 290 -18.97 -18.87 -14.22
N GLN A 291 -20.16 -18.28 -14.35
CA GLN A 291 -21.23 -18.82 -15.19
C GLN A 291 -20.82 -18.81 -16.66
N TRP A 292 -20.18 -17.74 -17.14
CA TRP A 292 -19.62 -17.69 -18.48
C TRP A 292 -18.60 -18.80 -18.73
N TRP A 293 -17.64 -19.02 -17.83
CA TRP A 293 -16.67 -20.10 -17.96
C TRP A 293 -17.36 -21.46 -18.07
N LYS A 294 -18.36 -21.72 -17.20
CA LYS A 294 -19.15 -22.95 -17.23
C LYS A 294 -19.90 -23.14 -18.55
N ASP A 295 -20.47 -22.09 -19.12
CA ASP A 295 -21.25 -22.15 -20.36
C ASP A 295 -20.38 -22.05 -21.63
N SER A 296 -19.10 -21.66 -21.47
CA SER A 296 -18.20 -21.36 -22.60
C SER A 296 -17.85 -22.60 -23.44
N GLY A 297 -17.93 -23.80 -22.86
CA GLY A 297 -17.41 -25.04 -23.46
C GLY A 297 -15.88 -25.17 -23.43
N LEU A 298 -15.17 -24.23 -22.79
CA LEU A 298 -13.72 -24.29 -22.61
C LEU A 298 -13.33 -25.25 -21.47
N PRO A 299 -12.14 -25.88 -21.52
CA PRO A 299 -11.62 -26.65 -20.40
C PRO A 299 -11.63 -25.85 -19.09
N LEU A 300 -12.33 -26.35 -18.09
CA LEU A 300 -12.39 -25.75 -16.75
C LEU A 300 -11.19 -26.23 -15.94
N ILE A 301 -10.24 -25.33 -15.69
CA ILE A 301 -9.06 -25.57 -14.86
C ILE A 301 -9.13 -24.65 -13.63
N TYR A 302 -9.10 -25.23 -12.45
CA TYR A 302 -9.20 -24.51 -11.17
C TYR A 302 -8.68 -25.38 -10.02
N SER A 303 -8.35 -24.76 -8.89
CA SER A 303 -7.76 -25.43 -7.72
C SER A 303 -8.52 -25.14 -6.42
N SER A 304 -7.98 -25.60 -5.28
CA SER A 304 -8.55 -25.32 -3.96
C SER A 304 -8.60 -23.83 -3.62
N GLU A 305 -7.86 -22.99 -4.35
CA GLU A 305 -7.84 -21.55 -4.15
C GLU A 305 -9.17 -20.86 -4.48
N THR A 306 -10.05 -21.51 -5.23
CA THR A 306 -11.39 -20.97 -5.58
C THR A 306 -12.21 -20.58 -4.36
N LEU A 307 -12.03 -21.25 -3.23
CA LEU A 307 -12.77 -21.03 -1.97
C LEU A 307 -11.88 -20.52 -0.83
N SER A 308 -10.66 -20.06 -1.14
CA SER A 308 -9.73 -19.52 -0.14
C SER A 308 -10.32 -18.33 0.61
N ILE A 309 -10.01 -18.24 1.90
CA ILE A 309 -10.48 -17.19 2.80
C ILE A 309 -9.29 -16.29 3.17
N THR A 310 -9.54 -14.99 3.25
CA THR A 310 -8.59 -14.01 3.80
C THR A 310 -9.21 -13.36 5.05
N GLY A 311 -8.40 -12.70 5.88
CA GLY A 311 -8.90 -12.03 7.09
C GLY A 311 -9.90 -10.88 6.85
N PHE A 312 -10.06 -10.43 5.60
CA PHE A 312 -11.01 -9.39 5.19
C PHE A 312 -12.22 -9.96 4.44
N CYS A 313 -12.52 -11.24 4.60
CA CYS A 313 -13.60 -11.90 3.88
C CYS A 313 -14.98 -11.35 4.29
N GLU A 314 -15.76 -10.90 3.30
CA GLU A 314 -17.15 -10.50 3.48
C GLU A 314 -18.05 -11.73 3.53
N LEU A 315 -18.64 -12.01 4.70
CA LEU A 315 -19.40 -13.23 4.97
C LEU A 315 -20.51 -13.48 3.94
N ASP A 316 -21.34 -12.47 3.64
CA ASP A 316 -22.48 -12.63 2.72
C ASP A 316 -22.01 -13.00 1.31
N LYS A 317 -20.93 -12.39 0.83
CA LYS A 317 -20.34 -12.69 -0.49
C LYS A 317 -19.75 -14.10 -0.51
N TYR A 318 -19.10 -14.52 0.57
CA TYR A 318 -18.54 -15.87 0.68
C TYR A 318 -19.63 -16.94 0.76
N ILE A 319 -20.72 -16.70 1.48
CA ILE A 319 -21.87 -17.62 1.51
C ILE A 319 -22.43 -17.78 0.10
N ALA A 320 -22.63 -16.67 -0.62
CA ALA A 320 -23.08 -16.71 -2.02
C ALA A 320 -22.09 -17.46 -2.92
N LEU A 321 -20.78 -17.30 -2.68
CA LEU A 321 -19.73 -18.03 -3.40
C LEU A 321 -19.81 -19.54 -3.17
N LEU A 322 -19.89 -19.97 -1.91
CA LEU A 322 -20.00 -21.39 -1.57
C LEU A 322 -21.29 -21.99 -2.13
N ASP A 323 -22.42 -21.27 -2.01
CA ASP A 323 -23.70 -21.68 -2.56
C ASP A 323 -23.65 -21.84 -4.08
N TRP A 324 -23.00 -20.91 -4.79
CA TRP A 324 -22.77 -21.01 -6.23
C TRP A 324 -21.96 -22.27 -6.56
N TRP A 325 -20.84 -22.50 -5.89
CA TRP A 325 -20.00 -23.69 -6.14
C TRP A 325 -20.75 -25.00 -5.89
N VAL A 326 -21.50 -25.10 -4.79
CA VAL A 326 -22.30 -26.28 -4.44
C VAL A 326 -23.40 -26.53 -5.47
N LYS A 327 -24.08 -25.48 -5.94
CA LYS A 327 -25.17 -25.58 -6.94
C LYS A 327 -24.68 -25.69 -8.37
N SER A 328 -23.42 -25.35 -8.65
CA SER A 328 -22.87 -25.30 -10.01
C SER A 328 -22.84 -26.68 -10.68
N GLY A 329 -22.84 -27.77 -9.91
CA GLY A 329 -22.59 -29.13 -10.41
C GLY A 329 -21.12 -29.42 -10.74
N LEU A 330 -20.23 -28.44 -10.53
CA LEU A 330 -18.79 -28.62 -10.64
C LEU A 330 -18.24 -29.32 -9.39
N ARG A 331 -17.13 -30.04 -9.56
CA ARG A 331 -16.44 -30.64 -8.41
C ARG A 331 -15.87 -29.53 -7.55
N VAL A 332 -16.27 -29.47 -6.28
CA VAL A 332 -15.70 -28.56 -5.29
C VAL A 332 -14.36 -29.10 -4.80
N ILE A 333 -13.28 -28.34 -5.02
CA ILE A 333 -11.90 -28.70 -4.61
C ILE A 333 -11.53 -27.84 -3.41
N TYR A 334 -11.12 -28.47 -2.31
CA TYR A 334 -10.72 -27.79 -1.08
C TYR A 334 -9.94 -28.71 -0.14
N ASP A 335 -9.19 -28.09 0.77
CA ASP A 335 -8.39 -28.73 1.81
C ASP A 335 -8.71 -28.15 3.21
N ASN A 336 -7.90 -28.49 4.21
CA ASN A 336 -8.08 -28.03 5.59
C ASN A 336 -7.82 -26.52 5.79
N SER A 337 -7.19 -25.83 4.84
CA SER A 337 -6.81 -24.42 4.97
C SER A 337 -8.02 -23.52 5.24
N ILE A 338 -9.19 -23.87 4.70
CA ILE A 338 -10.41 -23.07 4.81
C ILE A 338 -10.88 -22.98 6.26
N LEU A 339 -11.18 -24.11 6.93
CA LEU A 339 -11.68 -24.10 8.31
C LEU A 339 -10.60 -23.68 9.30
N ASP A 340 -9.33 -24.00 9.02
CA ASP A 340 -8.19 -23.56 9.82
C ASP A 340 -8.06 -22.02 9.77
N THR A 341 -8.24 -21.42 8.58
CA THR A 341 -8.16 -19.97 8.36
C THR A 341 -9.38 -19.22 8.88
N ALA A 342 -10.59 -19.75 8.68
CA ALA A 342 -11.81 -19.23 9.28
C ALA A 342 -11.69 -19.16 10.81
N SER A 343 -11.09 -20.19 11.42
CA SER A 343 -10.85 -20.21 12.86
C SER A 343 -9.78 -19.19 13.29
N HIS A 344 -8.71 -19.05 12.50
CA HIS A 344 -7.64 -18.08 12.75
C HIS A 344 -8.13 -16.64 12.74
N PHE A 345 -9.01 -16.26 11.82
CA PHE A 345 -9.52 -14.88 11.68
C PHE A 345 -10.87 -14.63 12.36
N GLY A 346 -11.42 -15.61 13.07
CA GLY A 346 -12.63 -15.41 13.88
C GLY A 346 -13.95 -15.49 13.10
N HIS A 347 -13.95 -16.10 11.91
CA HIS A 347 -15.10 -16.17 11.03
C HIS A 347 -16.08 -17.30 11.40
N VAL A 348 -16.80 -17.16 12.51
CA VAL A 348 -17.84 -18.13 12.96
C VAL A 348 -18.90 -18.37 11.89
N GLY A 349 -19.34 -17.33 11.18
CA GLY A 349 -20.33 -17.47 10.11
C GLY A 349 -19.87 -18.35 8.95
N ILE A 350 -18.57 -18.34 8.63
CA ILE A 350 -18.01 -19.21 7.60
C ILE A 350 -17.99 -20.66 8.10
N LEU A 351 -17.57 -20.91 9.35
CA LEU A 351 -17.61 -22.24 9.95
C LEU A 351 -19.04 -22.82 9.92
N GLU A 352 -20.03 -22.01 10.29
CA GLU A 352 -21.43 -22.40 10.26
C GLU A 352 -21.93 -22.67 8.83
N CYS A 353 -21.57 -21.82 7.87
CA CYS A 353 -21.94 -22.01 6.46
C CYS A 353 -21.35 -23.31 5.90
N TRP A 354 -20.08 -23.60 6.17
CA TRP A 354 -19.44 -24.86 5.77
C TRP A 354 -20.11 -26.07 6.42
N LYS A 355 -20.42 -26.01 7.72
CA LYS A 355 -21.17 -27.06 8.41
C LYS A 355 -22.52 -27.35 7.76
N ASN A 356 -23.20 -26.31 7.27
CA ASN A 356 -24.51 -26.43 6.62
C ASN A 356 -24.43 -26.72 5.10
N SER A 357 -23.24 -26.71 4.51
CA SER A 357 -23.04 -26.92 3.06
C SER A 357 -23.24 -28.36 2.59
N GLY A 358 -23.19 -29.34 3.50
CA GLY A 358 -23.19 -30.77 3.18
C GLY A 358 -21.85 -31.31 2.64
N LEU A 359 -20.82 -30.46 2.55
CA LEU A 359 -19.45 -30.87 2.21
C LEU A 359 -18.75 -31.50 3.42
N GLU A 360 -17.75 -32.36 3.15
CA GLU A 360 -16.87 -32.92 4.18
C GLU A 360 -16.10 -31.80 4.89
N LEU A 361 -16.14 -31.76 6.22
CA LEU A 361 -15.43 -30.75 7.00
C LEU A 361 -13.98 -31.17 7.22
N LYS A 362 -13.06 -30.55 6.49
CA LYS A 362 -11.61 -30.77 6.60
C LYS A 362 -10.97 -29.69 7.47
N TYR A 363 -10.29 -30.11 8.53
CA TYR A 363 -9.61 -29.22 9.47
C TYR A 363 -8.50 -29.97 10.21
N SER A 364 -7.51 -29.20 10.68
CA SER A 364 -6.38 -29.70 11.46
C SER A 364 -6.34 -29.10 12.86
N GLU A 365 -5.30 -29.42 13.63
CA GLU A 365 -5.04 -28.77 14.92
C GLU A 365 -4.83 -27.24 14.81
N ASN A 366 -4.54 -26.75 13.59
CA ASN A 366 -4.41 -25.32 13.33
C ASN A 366 -5.72 -24.54 13.50
N ALA A 367 -6.89 -25.18 13.36
CA ALA A 367 -8.16 -24.52 13.62
C ALA A 367 -8.27 -24.03 15.08
N ILE A 368 -8.08 -24.94 16.04
CA ILE A 368 -8.13 -24.61 17.47
C ILE A 368 -6.95 -23.72 17.85
N TYR A 369 -5.74 -24.04 17.34
CA TYR A 369 -4.55 -23.24 17.60
C TYR A 369 -4.70 -21.79 17.13
N GLY A 370 -5.21 -21.58 15.91
CA GLY A 370 -5.45 -20.25 15.33
C GLY A 370 -6.44 -19.43 16.13
N ALA A 371 -7.59 -20.03 16.48
CA ALA A 371 -8.62 -19.36 17.29
C ALA A 371 -8.10 -18.90 18.65
N CYS A 372 -7.30 -19.74 19.32
CA CYS A 372 -6.71 -19.37 20.60
C CYS A 372 -5.61 -18.30 20.44
N LYS A 373 -4.75 -18.41 19.42
CA LYS A 373 -3.68 -17.44 19.13
C LYS A 373 -4.22 -16.04 18.87
N MET A 374 -5.38 -15.93 18.24
CA MET A 374 -6.03 -14.67 17.87
C MET A 374 -7.17 -14.27 18.82
N HIS A 375 -7.39 -15.04 19.89
CA HIS A 375 -8.33 -14.75 20.99
C HIS A 375 -9.81 -14.78 20.57
N HIS A 376 -10.15 -15.64 19.61
CA HIS A 376 -11.52 -15.78 19.12
C HIS A 376 -12.32 -16.78 19.96
N ILE A 377 -12.77 -16.33 21.15
CA ILE A 377 -13.60 -17.16 22.06
C ILE A 377 -14.88 -17.66 21.39
N ALA A 378 -15.52 -16.84 20.56
CA ALA A 378 -16.73 -17.24 19.83
C ALA A 378 -16.48 -18.43 18.88
N VAL A 379 -15.29 -18.51 18.27
CA VAL A 379 -14.89 -19.66 17.45
C VAL A 379 -14.66 -20.91 18.31
N LEU A 380 -14.03 -20.75 19.48
CA LEU A 380 -13.82 -21.87 20.41
C LEU A 380 -15.14 -22.44 20.93
N GLU A 381 -16.08 -21.56 21.28
CA GLU A 381 -17.45 -21.95 21.63
C GLU A 381 -18.16 -22.66 20.47
N TRP A 382 -18.01 -22.14 19.24
CA TRP A 382 -18.56 -22.81 18.08
C TRP A 382 -18.00 -24.22 17.90
N TRP A 383 -16.67 -24.40 17.96
CA TRP A 383 -16.04 -25.72 17.85
C TRP A 383 -16.52 -26.67 18.94
N LYS A 384 -16.57 -26.23 20.20
CA LYS A 384 -17.08 -27.02 21.33
C LYS A 384 -18.53 -27.49 21.12
N ASN A 385 -19.38 -26.61 20.60
CA ASN A 385 -20.81 -26.89 20.39
C ASN A 385 -21.12 -27.50 19.00
N SER A 386 -20.12 -27.59 18.12
CA SER A 386 -20.30 -28.03 16.74
C SER A 386 -20.65 -29.51 16.61
N GLY A 387 -20.28 -30.33 17.60
CA GLY A 387 -20.33 -31.80 17.54
C GLY A 387 -19.15 -32.43 16.79
N LEU A 388 -18.18 -31.63 16.32
CA LEU A 388 -16.98 -32.10 15.65
C LEU A 388 -15.90 -32.49 16.67
N GLU A 389 -14.98 -33.37 16.26
CA GLU A 389 -13.83 -33.71 17.08
C GLU A 389 -12.90 -32.50 17.22
N LEU A 390 -12.58 -32.09 18.45
CA LEU A 390 -11.62 -31.02 18.69
C LEU A 390 -10.19 -31.56 18.58
N LYS A 391 -9.49 -31.19 17.50
CA LYS A 391 -8.06 -31.50 17.30
C LYS A 391 -7.20 -30.41 17.91
N TYR A 392 -6.49 -30.70 18.98
CA TYR A 392 -5.57 -29.75 19.62
C TYR A 392 -4.45 -30.44 20.39
N ASN A 393 -3.32 -29.73 20.49
CA ASN A 393 -2.12 -30.16 21.20
C ASN A 393 -1.72 -29.15 22.28
N ASN A 394 -0.55 -29.34 22.89
CA ASN A 394 -0.07 -28.47 23.97
C ASN A 394 0.18 -27.01 23.56
N LEU A 395 0.26 -26.71 22.26
CA LEU A 395 0.36 -25.35 21.76
C LEU A 395 -0.96 -24.57 21.94
N ALA A 396 -2.10 -25.26 22.09
CA ALA A 396 -3.40 -24.65 22.37
C ALA A 396 -3.52 -24.00 23.77
N LEU A 397 -2.50 -24.13 24.62
CA LEU A 397 -2.39 -23.44 25.91
C LEU A 397 -1.04 -22.72 26.07
N ALA A 398 -0.17 -22.79 25.06
CA ALA A 398 1.16 -22.21 25.07
C ALA A 398 1.28 -21.14 23.98
N PHE A 399 0.59 -20.02 24.19
CA PHE A 399 0.59 -18.89 23.24
C PHE A 399 1.41 -17.71 23.72
N GLY A 400 2.10 -17.11 22.75
CA GLY A 400 2.22 -15.67 22.66
C GLY A 400 3.56 -15.06 23.07
N LYS A 401 4.21 -14.42 22.09
CA LYS A 401 5.40 -13.59 22.29
C LYS A 401 5.08 -12.10 22.53
N TRP A 402 3.82 -11.70 22.41
CA TRP A 402 3.42 -10.29 22.37
C TRP A 402 2.69 -9.89 23.66
N GLN A 403 2.83 -8.64 24.13
CA GLN A 403 2.09 -8.14 25.29
C GLN A 403 0.58 -8.08 24.95
N ASN A 404 -0.22 -8.97 25.55
CA ASN A 404 -1.65 -9.04 25.29
C ASN A 404 -2.43 -9.67 26.47
N SER A 405 -3.27 -8.86 27.12
CA SER A 405 -4.09 -9.26 28.27
C SER A 405 -5.29 -10.15 27.91
N TYR A 406 -5.71 -10.20 26.64
CA TYR A 406 -6.85 -11.02 26.17
C TYR A 406 -6.58 -12.54 26.24
N TRP A 407 -5.35 -12.96 26.57
CA TRP A 407 -5.01 -14.39 26.74
C TRP A 407 -5.62 -15.00 27.98
N VAL A 408 -5.85 -14.17 29.00
CA VAL A 408 -6.54 -14.61 30.23
C VAL A 408 -7.94 -15.13 29.90
N ASP A 409 -8.63 -14.51 28.95
CA ASP A 409 -9.96 -14.93 28.53
C ASP A 409 -9.94 -16.32 27.87
N VAL A 410 -8.95 -16.57 27.00
CA VAL A 410 -8.76 -17.88 26.35
C VAL A 410 -8.41 -18.97 27.37
N LEU A 411 -7.51 -18.68 28.31
CA LEU A 411 -7.12 -19.62 29.36
C LEU A 411 -8.29 -19.91 30.32
N THR A 412 -9.05 -18.89 30.67
CA THR A 412 -10.27 -19.02 31.48
C THR A 412 -11.32 -19.85 30.75
N TRP A 413 -11.50 -19.62 29.45
CA TRP A 413 -12.38 -20.44 28.62
C TRP A 413 -11.96 -21.91 28.65
N TRP A 414 -10.68 -22.21 28.42
CA TRP A 414 -10.16 -23.59 28.48
C TRP A 414 -10.43 -24.24 29.84
N LYS A 415 -10.13 -23.54 30.94
CA LYS A 415 -10.38 -24.05 32.29
C LYS A 415 -11.86 -24.36 32.54
N ASN A 416 -12.76 -23.55 32.01
CA ASN A 416 -14.21 -23.72 32.17
C ASN A 416 -14.84 -24.62 31.11
N SER A 417 -14.12 -24.97 30.05
CA SER A 417 -14.64 -25.71 28.90
C SER A 417 -15.01 -27.16 29.24
N GLY A 418 -14.36 -27.74 30.26
CA GLY A 418 -14.42 -29.17 30.58
C GLY A 418 -13.56 -30.05 29.67
N LEU A 419 -12.78 -29.46 28.76
CA LEU A 419 -11.86 -30.15 27.87
C LEU A 419 -10.54 -30.50 28.60
N GLU A 420 -9.85 -31.53 28.11
CA GLU A 420 -8.54 -31.90 28.63
C GLU A 420 -7.53 -30.75 28.41
N LEU A 421 -6.88 -30.30 29.48
CA LEU A 421 -5.88 -29.23 29.42
C LEU A 421 -4.50 -29.81 29.10
N LYS A 422 -4.06 -29.67 27.85
CA LYS A 422 -2.73 -30.08 27.39
C LYS A 422 -1.77 -28.89 27.43
N TYR A 423 -0.78 -28.90 28.33
CA TYR A 423 0.22 -27.83 28.42
C TYR A 423 1.57 -28.33 28.94
N ASN A 424 2.63 -27.60 28.59
CA ASN A 424 4.01 -27.87 28.99
C ASN A 424 4.74 -26.57 29.36
N THR A 425 6.07 -26.62 29.51
CA THR A 425 6.87 -25.47 29.95
C THR A 425 6.73 -24.24 29.05
N LYS A 426 6.39 -24.43 27.77
CA LYS A 426 6.21 -23.33 26.80
C LYS A 426 5.14 -22.33 27.21
N ALA A 427 4.12 -22.74 27.97
CA ALA A 427 3.04 -21.84 28.39
C ALA A 427 3.55 -20.69 29.26
N LEU A 428 4.39 -20.99 30.25
CA LEU A 428 5.00 -19.99 31.11
C LEU A 428 6.21 -19.32 30.44
N GLU A 429 6.97 -20.02 29.59
CA GLU A 429 8.07 -19.43 28.81
C GLU A 429 7.56 -18.30 27.89
N TYR A 430 6.46 -18.51 27.17
CA TYR A 430 5.89 -17.50 26.28
C TYR A 430 5.27 -16.33 27.04
N ALA A 431 4.53 -16.60 28.12
CA ALA A 431 4.02 -15.54 28.99
C ALA A 431 5.15 -14.65 29.55
N SER A 432 6.28 -15.25 29.95
CA SER A 432 7.47 -14.53 30.39
C SER A 432 8.13 -13.73 29.26
N CYS A 433 8.27 -14.33 28.07
CA CYS A 433 8.86 -13.69 26.89
C CYS A 433 8.07 -12.48 26.41
N GLY A 434 6.74 -12.60 26.39
CA GLY A 434 5.84 -11.51 26.01
C GLY A 434 5.55 -10.51 27.13
N ASP A 435 6.21 -10.62 28.28
CA ASP A 435 6.05 -9.71 29.42
C ASP A 435 4.58 -9.65 29.96
N ASN A 436 3.86 -10.77 29.87
CA ASN A 436 2.42 -10.87 30.15
C ASN A 436 2.12 -11.21 31.61
N ILE A 437 2.12 -10.18 32.46
CA ILE A 437 1.93 -10.33 33.91
C ILE A 437 0.58 -10.92 34.28
N ASP A 438 -0.48 -10.53 33.56
CA ASP A 438 -1.84 -11.03 33.82
C ASP A 438 -1.94 -12.53 33.57
N VAL A 439 -1.25 -13.02 32.53
CA VAL A 439 -1.20 -14.44 32.18
C VAL A 439 -0.40 -15.24 33.21
N LEU A 440 0.76 -14.74 33.62
CA LEU A 440 1.57 -15.35 34.68
C LEU A 440 0.79 -15.43 36.00
N THR A 441 0.08 -14.35 36.34
CA THR A 441 -0.77 -14.26 37.53
C THR A 441 -1.95 -15.21 37.45
N TRP A 442 -2.58 -15.32 36.27
CA TRP A 442 -3.65 -16.29 36.04
C TRP A 442 -3.16 -17.72 36.24
N TRP A 443 -2.02 -18.10 35.66
CA TRP A 443 -1.45 -19.44 35.84
C TRP A 443 -1.20 -19.75 37.30
N LYS A 444 -0.56 -18.83 38.04
CA LYS A 444 -0.32 -18.98 39.48
C LYS A 444 -1.62 -19.20 40.27
N ASN A 445 -2.69 -18.50 39.92
CA ASN A 445 -3.98 -18.57 40.63
C ASN A 445 -4.93 -19.63 40.06
N SER A 446 -4.55 -20.29 38.97
CA SER A 446 -5.44 -21.23 38.26
C SER A 446 -5.70 -22.52 39.04
N GLY A 447 -4.82 -22.89 39.98
CA GLY A 447 -4.84 -24.19 40.66
C GLY A 447 -4.31 -25.34 39.80
N LEU A 448 -3.81 -25.04 38.58
CA LEU A 448 -3.15 -26.01 37.71
C LEU A 448 -1.69 -26.21 38.12
N GLU A 449 -1.14 -27.39 37.84
CA GLU A 449 0.29 -27.66 38.03
C GLU A 449 1.11 -26.68 37.19
N LEU A 450 2.05 -25.97 37.81
CA LEU A 450 2.93 -25.04 37.11
C LEU A 450 4.15 -25.77 36.56
N LYS A 451 4.29 -25.82 35.23
CA LYS A 451 5.42 -26.45 34.54
C LYS A 451 6.36 -25.37 34.00
N TYR A 452 7.57 -25.25 34.53
CA TYR A 452 8.56 -24.27 34.08
C TYR A 452 9.99 -24.76 34.34
N ASN A 453 10.95 -24.24 33.57
CA ASN A 453 12.39 -24.53 33.68
C ASN A 453 13.18 -23.20 33.63
N LYS A 454 14.53 -23.24 33.66
CA LYS A 454 15.39 -22.05 33.65
C LYS A 454 15.06 -21.06 32.51
N MET A 455 14.61 -21.55 31.36
CA MET A 455 14.31 -20.75 30.18
C MET A 455 13.27 -19.65 30.46
N VAL A 456 12.35 -19.83 31.43
CA VAL A 456 11.37 -18.77 31.78
C VAL A 456 12.02 -17.50 32.31
N LEU A 457 13.22 -17.60 32.92
CA LEU A 457 14.00 -16.46 33.39
C LEU A 457 14.88 -15.89 32.27
N ASP A 458 15.46 -16.76 31.44
CA ASP A 458 16.37 -16.36 30.36
C ASP A 458 15.65 -15.55 29.27
N VAL A 459 14.37 -15.83 29.01
CA VAL A 459 13.56 -15.14 28.00
C VAL A 459 12.69 -14.03 28.57
N ALA A 460 12.64 -13.84 29.90
CA ALA A 460 11.69 -12.94 30.54
C ALA A 460 11.90 -11.47 30.15
N GLY A 461 10.81 -10.77 29.83
CA GLY A 461 10.77 -9.31 29.81
C GLY A 461 11.04 -8.69 31.19
N GLU A 462 11.31 -7.39 31.24
CA GLU A 462 11.68 -6.68 32.47
C GLU A 462 10.60 -6.81 33.56
N HIS A 463 9.32 -6.64 33.21
CA HIS A 463 8.23 -6.74 34.17
C HIS A 463 7.99 -8.19 34.60
N ALA A 464 8.08 -9.15 33.69
CA ALA A 464 7.93 -10.57 33.96
C ALA A 464 9.03 -11.06 34.90
N LEU A 465 10.29 -10.64 34.70
CA LEU A 465 11.39 -10.97 35.60
C LEU A 465 11.15 -10.43 37.02
N LYS A 466 10.64 -9.20 37.13
CA LYS A 466 10.23 -8.62 38.42
C LYS A 466 9.07 -9.39 39.05
N TRP A 467 8.10 -9.82 38.25
CA TRP A 467 7.00 -10.66 38.71
C TRP A 467 7.51 -12.01 39.24
N TRP A 468 8.39 -12.70 38.51
CA TRP A 468 8.96 -13.98 38.95
C TRP A 468 9.65 -13.86 40.31
N LYS A 469 10.50 -12.84 40.49
CA LYS A 469 11.19 -12.57 41.77
C LYS A 469 10.23 -12.33 42.95
N ASN A 470 9.07 -11.74 42.67
CA ASN A 470 8.06 -11.40 43.67
C ASN A 470 6.90 -12.41 43.75
N SER A 471 6.91 -13.43 42.89
CA SER A 471 5.80 -14.38 42.75
C SER A 471 5.69 -15.35 43.94
N GLY A 472 6.77 -15.53 44.71
CA GLY A 472 6.85 -16.56 45.75
C GLY A 472 6.97 -17.98 45.21
N LEU A 473 7.13 -18.15 43.89
CA LEU A 473 7.44 -19.43 43.26
C LEU A 473 8.93 -19.75 43.43
N ILE A 474 9.26 -21.04 43.51
CA ILE A 474 10.66 -21.48 43.52
C ILE A 474 11.25 -21.16 42.15
N LEU A 475 12.31 -20.35 42.12
CA LEU A 475 13.00 -19.98 40.90
C LEU A 475 13.84 -21.16 40.40
N PRO A 476 13.77 -21.53 39.10
CA PRO A 476 14.61 -22.58 38.55
C PRO A 476 16.09 -22.14 38.62
N THR A 477 16.89 -22.86 39.41
CA THR A 477 18.33 -22.58 39.59
C THR A 477 19.16 -23.14 38.43
N GLU A 478 20.35 -22.56 38.22
CA GLU A 478 21.31 -23.07 37.24
C GLU A 478 21.75 -24.50 37.59
N TYR A 479 21.54 -25.43 36.66
CA TYR A 479 22.38 -26.61 36.52
C TYR A 479 22.78 -26.75 35.07
#